data_AF-A0A952H828-F1
#
_entry.id   AF-A0A952H828-F1
#
_cell.length_a   1.000
_cell.length_b   1.000
_cell.length_c   1.000
_cell.angle_alpha   90.00
_cell.angle_beta   90.00
_cell.angle_gamma   90.00
#
_symmetry.space_group_name_H-M   'P 1'
#
loop_
_entity.id
_entity.type
_entity.pdbx_description
1 polymer ?
#
loop_
_entity_poly.entity_id
_entity_poly.type
_entity_poly.pdbx_seq_one_letter_code
_entity_poly.pdbx_strand_id
1 'polypeptide(L)'
;MARHNLSTVIGFEFGRNLSKPRFWIITLVVPIALMVVFALVLLSNSSTSATADAQKNAHIHFSYLDESGVVDGATAAKFGGTPTTDAASAIAAVKSGKSQAFFEYPADPAKNAVKVYGQDKDIFSNGVYSSVANALLQTSAQQKLGSPQLVKLASGGADSVTVTYRNGQKTAGFNGVIAPMLYLVAFYLLIILLGNQMLASTL
;
A
#
# COMPACT_ATOMS: atom_id res chain seq x y z
N MET A 1 39.19 2.48 -42.49
CA MET A 1 39.10 3.77 -41.78
C MET A 1 37.66 4.34 -41.65
N ALA A 2 36.60 3.63 -42.05
CA ALA A 2 35.22 4.15 -42.00
C ALA A 2 34.45 3.87 -40.68
N ARG A 3 34.99 3.04 -39.76
CA ARG A 3 34.32 2.62 -38.51
C ARG A 3 34.41 3.64 -37.38
N HIS A 4 35.45 4.48 -37.35
CA HIS A 4 35.64 5.46 -36.27
C HIS A 4 34.62 6.61 -36.34
N ASN A 5 34.18 6.96 -37.55
CA ASN A 5 33.21 8.04 -37.73
C ASN A 5 31.79 7.61 -37.37
N LEU A 6 31.47 6.31 -37.49
CA LEU A 6 30.13 5.81 -37.22
C LEU A 6 29.80 5.82 -35.72
N SER A 7 30.74 5.44 -34.85
CA SER A 7 30.53 5.50 -33.40
C SER A 7 30.37 6.92 -32.88
N THR A 8 31.09 7.87 -33.47
CA THR A 8 30.99 9.30 -33.12
C THR A 8 29.65 9.88 -33.53
N VAL A 9 29.16 9.55 -34.72
CA VAL A 9 27.85 9.99 -35.20
C VAL A 9 26.71 9.35 -34.39
N ILE A 10 26.79 8.05 -34.09
CA ILE A 10 25.79 7.37 -33.24
C ILE A 10 25.79 7.98 -31.83
N GLY A 11 26.95 8.19 -31.22
CA GLY A 11 27.05 8.81 -29.89
C GLY A 11 26.53 10.24 -29.86
N PHE A 12 26.82 11.03 -30.90
CA PHE A 12 26.30 12.39 -31.05
C PHE A 12 24.78 12.40 -31.21
N GLU A 13 24.22 11.58 -32.09
CA GLU A 13 22.78 11.50 -32.33
C GLU A 13 22.01 10.94 -31.12
N PHE A 14 22.57 9.94 -30.44
CA PHE A 14 22.00 9.38 -29.22
C PHE A 14 21.99 10.39 -28.08
N GLY A 15 23.12 11.05 -27.81
CA GLY A 15 23.23 12.10 -26.79
C GLY A 15 22.33 13.30 -27.11
N ARG A 16 22.23 13.67 -28.38
CA ARG A 16 21.35 14.74 -28.87
C ARG A 16 19.88 14.42 -28.66
N ASN A 17 19.46 13.17 -28.84
CA ASN A 17 18.07 12.76 -28.61
C ASN A 17 17.74 12.62 -27.12
N LEU A 18 18.64 12.06 -26.31
CA LEU A 18 18.46 11.96 -24.85
C LEU A 18 18.48 13.32 -24.15
N SER A 19 19.16 14.32 -24.70
CA SER A 19 19.22 15.66 -24.12
C SER A 19 17.94 16.49 -24.39
N LYS A 20 17.03 16.01 -25.25
CA LYS A 20 15.78 16.72 -25.55
C LYS A 20 14.75 16.45 -24.46
N PRO A 21 14.19 17.48 -23.79
CA PRO A 21 13.16 17.27 -22.76
C PRO A 21 11.91 16.57 -23.30
N ARG A 22 11.57 16.80 -24.57
CA ARG A 22 10.46 16.13 -25.27
C ARG A 22 10.63 14.60 -25.35
N PHE A 23 11.86 14.10 -25.47
CA PHE A 23 12.12 12.65 -25.52
C PHE A 23 11.70 11.99 -24.21
N TRP A 24 12.08 12.58 -23.07
CA TRP A 24 11.74 12.06 -21.75
C TRP A 24 10.25 12.18 -21.44
N ILE A 25 9.60 13.29 -21.83
CA ILE A 25 8.15 13.45 -21.64
C ILE A 25 7.39 12.33 -22.36
N ILE A 26 7.72 12.05 -23.63
CA ILE A 26 7.04 11.01 -24.41
C ILE A 26 7.37 9.62 -23.88
N THR A 27 8.63 9.37 -23.51
CA THR A 27 9.10 8.06 -23.05
C THR A 27 8.57 7.70 -21.66
N LEU A 28 8.45 8.68 -20.75
CA LEU A 28 8.04 8.46 -19.37
C LEU A 28 6.54 8.56 -19.15
N VAL A 29 5.75 9.12 -20.08
CA VAL A 29 4.29 9.27 -19.90
C VAL A 29 3.59 7.95 -19.60
N VAL A 30 3.91 6.87 -20.32
CA VAL A 30 3.28 5.55 -20.11
C VAL A 30 3.73 4.91 -18.78
N PRO A 31 5.04 4.82 -18.46
CA PRO A 31 5.49 4.35 -17.15
C PRO A 31 4.95 5.14 -15.96
N ILE A 32 4.87 6.48 -16.07
CA ILE A 32 4.34 7.33 -15.00
C ILE A 32 2.84 7.09 -14.83
N ALA A 33 2.07 6.99 -15.91
CA ALA A 33 0.64 6.67 -15.83
C ALA A 33 0.40 5.32 -15.14
N LEU A 34 1.20 4.30 -15.46
CA LEU A 34 1.17 3.01 -14.78
C LEU A 34 1.53 3.13 -13.30
N MET A 35 2.58 3.89 -12.94
CA MET A 35 2.94 4.13 -11.54
C MET A 35 1.82 4.82 -10.76
N VAL A 36 1.10 5.78 -11.36
CA VAL A 36 -0.04 6.44 -10.72
C VAL A 36 -1.17 5.44 -10.46
N VAL A 37 -1.50 4.60 -11.45
CA VAL A 37 -2.52 3.54 -11.28
C VAL A 37 -2.08 2.56 -10.18
N PHE A 38 -0.83 2.10 -10.19
CA PHE A 38 -0.29 1.23 -9.15
C PHE A 38 -0.32 1.87 -7.76
N ALA A 39 0.06 3.15 -7.64
CA ALA A 39 0.01 3.88 -6.38
C ALA A 39 -1.43 3.97 -5.86
N LEU A 40 -2.40 4.27 -6.71
CA LEU A 40 -3.81 4.29 -6.34
C LEU A 40 -4.30 2.93 -5.86
N VAL A 41 -3.95 1.85 -6.56
CA VAL A 41 -4.30 0.48 -6.15
C VAL A 41 -3.66 0.11 -4.80
N LEU A 42 -2.38 0.45 -4.60
CA LEU A 42 -1.68 0.17 -3.34
C LEU A 42 -2.26 0.97 -2.16
N LEU A 43 -2.58 2.25 -2.36
CA LEU A 43 -3.25 3.07 -1.35
C LEU A 43 -4.63 2.49 -1.01
N SER A 44 -5.40 2.04 -2.00
CA SER A 44 -6.74 1.47 -1.79
C SER A 44 -6.73 0.09 -1.14
N ASN A 45 -5.75 -0.77 -1.45
CA ASN A 45 -5.72 -2.15 -0.96
C ASN A 45 -5.00 -2.36 0.38
N SER A 46 -4.31 -1.35 0.91
CA SER A 46 -3.48 -1.47 2.12
C SER A 46 -4.25 -1.96 3.36
N SER A 47 -5.55 -1.68 3.46
CA SER A 47 -6.40 -2.09 4.59
C SER A 47 -6.99 -3.50 4.47
N THR A 48 -7.16 -4.04 3.26
CA THR A 48 -7.84 -5.33 3.02
C THR A 48 -6.87 -6.50 2.85
N SER A 49 -5.65 -6.24 2.36
CA SER A 49 -4.64 -7.28 2.12
C SER A 49 -3.94 -7.77 3.40
N ALA A 50 -3.71 -6.88 4.37
CA ALA A 50 -3.02 -7.21 5.62
C ALA A 50 -3.72 -8.30 6.46
N THR A 51 -5.06 -8.33 6.48
CA THR A 51 -5.86 -9.32 7.23
C THR A 51 -5.94 -10.66 6.51
N ALA A 52 -6.07 -10.66 5.18
CA ALA A 52 -6.13 -11.88 4.37
C ALA A 52 -4.80 -12.66 4.37
N ASP A 53 -3.66 -11.96 4.31
CA ASP A 53 -2.34 -12.60 4.35
C ASP A 53 -1.92 -13.00 5.77
N ALA A 54 -2.38 -12.29 6.80
CA ALA A 54 -2.17 -12.72 8.20
C ALA A 54 -2.96 -14.01 8.53
N GLN A 55 -4.16 -14.18 7.98
CA GLN A 55 -4.94 -15.43 8.14
C GLN A 55 -4.30 -16.63 7.46
N LYS A 56 -3.70 -16.45 6.28
CA LYS A 56 -2.95 -17.53 5.59
C LYS A 56 -1.68 -17.93 6.34
N ASN A 57 -1.09 -17.00 7.09
CA ASN A 57 0.15 -17.19 7.85
C ASN A 57 -0.07 -17.42 9.35
N ALA A 58 -1.30 -17.67 9.79
CA ALA A 58 -1.70 -17.90 11.18
C ALA A 58 -1.19 -19.24 11.79
N HIS A 59 -0.07 -19.75 11.27
CA HIS A 59 0.59 -20.99 11.72
C HIS A 59 1.86 -20.74 12.54
N ILE A 60 2.13 -19.49 12.93
CA ILE A 60 3.29 -19.19 13.77
C ILE A 60 2.95 -19.34 15.25
N HIS A 61 3.83 -20.00 16.00
CA HIS A 61 3.73 -20.08 17.46
C HIS A 61 4.42 -18.86 18.08
N PHE A 62 3.67 -18.08 18.84
CA PHE A 62 4.20 -16.88 19.48
C PHE A 62 3.70 -16.73 20.92
N SER A 63 4.43 -15.94 21.69
CA SER A 63 3.97 -15.45 22.99
C SER A 63 3.59 -13.97 22.89
N TYR A 64 2.71 -13.50 23.76
CA TYR A 64 2.36 -12.09 23.79
C TYR A 64 2.17 -11.56 25.21
N LEU A 65 2.55 -10.30 25.40
CA LEU A 65 2.25 -9.51 26.59
C LEU A 65 1.27 -8.41 26.18
N ASP A 66 0.12 -8.35 26.84
CA ASP A 66 -0.90 -7.31 26.57
C ASP A 66 -1.09 -6.40 27.78
N GLU A 67 -0.54 -5.19 27.71
CA GLU A 67 -0.80 -4.13 28.68
C GLU A 67 -2.02 -3.27 28.29
N SER A 68 -2.47 -3.33 27.03
CA SER A 68 -3.61 -2.54 26.54
C SER A 68 -4.96 -3.11 27.02
N GLY A 69 -4.98 -4.40 27.34
CA GLY A 69 -6.19 -5.17 27.60
C GLY A 69 -7.09 -5.31 26.37
N VAL A 70 -6.65 -4.92 25.18
CA VAL A 70 -7.42 -5.00 23.92
C VAL A 70 -7.42 -6.41 23.35
N VAL A 71 -6.34 -7.17 23.56
CA VAL A 71 -6.17 -8.50 22.96
C VAL A 71 -7.12 -9.49 23.62
N ASP A 72 -7.95 -10.13 22.79
CA ASP A 72 -8.81 -11.22 23.25
C ASP A 72 -8.03 -12.53 23.27
N GLY A 73 -8.00 -13.21 24.42
CA GLY A 73 -7.21 -14.43 24.60
C GLY A 73 -7.67 -15.59 23.70
N ALA A 74 -8.98 -15.69 23.43
CA ALA A 74 -9.49 -16.73 22.54
C ALA A 74 -9.08 -16.49 21.07
N THR A 75 -9.04 -15.22 20.66
CA THR A 75 -8.53 -14.80 19.35
C THR A 75 -7.02 -15.00 19.26
N ALA A 76 -6.26 -14.63 20.29
CA ALA A 76 -4.82 -14.87 20.33
C ALA A 76 -4.50 -16.37 20.19
N ALA A 77 -5.23 -17.23 20.90
CA ALA A 77 -5.07 -18.68 20.78
C ALA A 77 -5.34 -19.21 19.36
N LYS A 78 -6.37 -18.69 18.66
CA LYS A 78 -6.65 -19.03 17.25
C LYS A 78 -5.53 -18.62 16.30
N PHE A 79 -4.78 -17.57 16.63
CA PHE A 79 -3.63 -17.11 15.86
C PHE A 79 -2.34 -17.87 16.19
N GLY A 80 -2.34 -18.74 17.21
CA GLY A 80 -1.15 -19.47 17.68
C GLY A 80 -0.43 -18.82 18.86
N GLY A 81 -1.06 -17.84 19.51
CA GLY A 81 -0.53 -17.04 20.60
C GLY A 81 -0.78 -17.60 22.01
N THR A 82 0.21 -17.48 22.88
CA THR A 82 0.07 -17.77 24.33
C THR A 82 0.42 -16.53 25.18
N PRO A 83 -0.39 -16.18 26.19
CA PRO A 83 -0.09 -15.03 27.06
C PRO A 83 1.17 -15.28 27.90
N THR A 84 1.94 -14.23 28.14
CA THR A 84 3.08 -14.20 29.08
C THR A 84 3.05 -12.92 29.89
N THR A 85 3.60 -12.95 31.10
CA THR A 85 3.84 -11.78 31.95
C THR A 85 5.31 -11.39 32.02
N ASP A 86 6.20 -12.22 31.48
CA ASP A 86 7.65 -12.01 31.49
C ASP A 86 8.17 -11.75 30.07
N ALA A 87 8.33 -10.47 29.75
CA ALA A 87 8.87 -10.03 28.47
C ALA A 87 10.34 -10.46 28.28
N ALA A 88 11.15 -10.43 29.34
CA ALA A 88 12.57 -10.75 29.25
C ALA A 88 12.80 -12.22 28.89
N SER A 89 12.06 -13.12 29.55
CA SER A 89 12.07 -14.55 29.24
C SER A 89 11.52 -14.84 27.84
N ALA A 90 10.45 -14.15 27.41
CA ALA A 90 9.90 -14.30 26.08
C ALA A 90 10.87 -13.87 24.97
N ILE A 91 11.56 -12.74 25.14
CA ILE A 91 12.61 -12.28 24.22
C ILE A 91 13.77 -13.29 24.19
N ALA A 92 14.18 -13.86 25.33
CA ALA A 92 15.20 -14.89 25.39
C ALA A 92 14.77 -16.19 24.67
N ALA A 93 13.49 -16.56 24.74
CA ALA A 93 12.94 -17.69 24.01
C ALA A 93 12.96 -17.48 22.49
N VAL A 94 12.69 -16.25 22.01
CA VAL A 94 12.84 -15.90 20.59
C VAL A 94 14.30 -15.96 20.16
N LYS A 95 15.20 -15.35 20.94
CA LYS A 95 16.66 -15.35 20.67
C LYS A 95 17.26 -16.75 20.61
N SER A 96 16.75 -17.67 21.43
CA SER A 96 17.23 -19.07 21.50
C SER A 96 16.53 -20.01 20.52
N GLY A 97 15.61 -19.51 19.70
CA GLY A 97 14.88 -20.31 18.72
C GLY A 97 13.71 -21.13 19.28
N LYS A 98 13.46 -21.07 20.59
CA LYS A 98 12.40 -21.83 21.28
C LYS A 98 10.99 -21.29 21.01
N SER A 99 10.86 -20.01 20.70
CA SER A 99 9.62 -19.37 20.24
C SER A 99 9.85 -18.68 18.91
N GLN A 100 8.89 -18.72 17.98
CA GLN A 100 9.06 -18.10 16.67
C GLN A 100 8.92 -16.57 16.73
N ALA A 101 8.11 -16.07 17.66
CA ALA A 101 7.92 -14.65 17.89
C ALA A 101 7.43 -14.32 19.30
N PHE A 102 7.59 -13.04 19.67
CA PHE A 102 7.03 -12.43 20.86
C PHE A 102 6.48 -11.04 20.50
N PHE A 103 5.25 -10.75 20.93
CA PHE A 103 4.59 -9.46 20.69
C PHE A 103 4.33 -8.74 22.01
N GLU A 104 4.77 -7.50 22.12
CA GLU A 104 4.55 -6.65 23.30
C GLU A 104 3.60 -5.52 22.91
N TYR A 105 2.36 -5.61 23.39
CA TYR A 105 1.35 -4.58 23.18
C TYR A 105 1.40 -3.57 24.32
N PRO A 106 1.70 -2.29 24.03
CA PRO A 106 1.79 -1.26 25.06
C PRO A 106 0.41 -0.90 25.59
N ALA A 107 0.34 -0.27 26.77
CA ALA A 107 -0.92 0.16 27.38
C ALA A 107 -1.81 1.04 26.46
N ASP A 108 -1.20 1.85 25.59
CA ASP A 108 -1.90 2.63 24.57
C ASP A 108 -1.30 2.37 23.19
N PRO A 109 -1.84 1.39 22.43
CA PRO A 109 -1.34 1.03 21.10
C PRO A 109 -1.72 2.05 20.01
N ALA A 110 -2.57 3.03 20.32
CA ALA A 110 -2.86 4.14 19.40
C ALA A 110 -1.79 5.23 19.45
N LYS A 111 -1.08 5.35 20.57
CA LYS A 111 0.02 6.31 20.75
C LYS A 111 1.41 5.69 20.69
N ASN A 112 1.54 4.44 21.11
CA ASN A 112 2.82 3.75 21.24
C ASN A 112 2.88 2.56 20.28
N ALA A 113 4.05 2.33 19.70
CA ALA A 113 4.26 1.22 18.77
C ALA A 113 4.22 -0.13 19.49
N VAL A 114 3.58 -1.11 18.85
CA VAL A 114 3.67 -2.52 19.22
C VAL A 114 5.10 -3.01 18.94
N LYS A 115 5.77 -3.59 19.94
CA LYS A 115 7.11 -4.17 19.72
C LYS A 115 6.95 -5.61 19.26
N VAL A 116 7.59 -5.92 18.13
CA VAL A 116 7.49 -7.22 17.48
C VAL A 116 8.89 -7.84 17.43
N TYR A 117 9.04 -8.96 18.10
CA TYR A 117 10.28 -9.74 18.13
C TYR A 117 10.03 -11.04 17.38
N GLY A 118 10.84 -11.34 16.37
CA GLY A 118 10.75 -12.58 15.59
C GLY A 118 12.12 -13.21 15.42
N GLN A 119 12.14 -14.52 15.17
CA GLN A 119 13.35 -15.16 14.65
C GLN A 119 13.62 -14.62 13.25
N ASP A 120 14.89 -14.31 12.95
CA ASP A 120 15.27 -13.91 11.60
C ASP A 120 15.14 -15.12 10.68
N LYS A 121 14.23 -15.02 9.70
CA LYS A 121 14.07 -16.05 8.67
C LYS A 121 14.75 -15.63 7.38
N ASP A 122 14.39 -14.45 6.86
CA ASP A 122 14.95 -13.81 5.67
C ASP A 122 14.43 -12.37 5.54
N ILE A 123 15.15 -11.51 4.80
CA ILE A 123 14.80 -10.11 4.49
C ILE A 123 13.34 -9.92 4.00
N PHE A 124 12.79 -10.89 3.29
CA PHE A 124 11.43 -10.82 2.73
C PHE A 124 10.37 -11.48 3.62
N SER A 125 10.76 -12.32 4.57
CA SER A 125 9.85 -13.15 5.36
C SER A 125 9.53 -12.55 6.72
N ASN A 126 10.38 -11.65 7.24
CA ASN A 126 10.24 -11.09 8.58
C ASN A 126 9.03 -10.16 8.74
N GLY A 127 8.47 -9.65 7.63
CA GLY A 127 7.24 -8.83 7.64
C GLY A 127 6.01 -9.58 8.16
N VAL A 128 6.02 -10.93 8.15
CA VAL A 128 4.89 -11.74 8.62
C VAL A 128 4.56 -11.50 10.09
N TYR A 129 5.58 -11.24 10.93
CA TYR A 129 5.39 -11.09 12.37
C TYR A 129 4.60 -9.83 12.72
N SER A 130 4.90 -8.70 12.05
CA SER A 130 4.17 -7.46 12.28
C SER A 130 2.76 -7.53 11.69
N SER A 131 2.57 -8.19 10.56
CA SER A 131 1.24 -8.47 10.00
C SER A 131 0.38 -9.28 10.97
N VAL A 132 0.91 -10.35 11.56
CA VAL A 132 0.19 -11.17 12.54
C VAL A 132 -0.13 -10.36 13.81
N ALA A 133 0.84 -9.62 14.35
CA ALA A 133 0.64 -8.81 15.56
C ALA A 133 -0.47 -7.75 15.36
N ASN A 134 -0.46 -7.06 14.22
CA ASN A 134 -1.46 -6.05 13.88
C ASN A 134 -2.84 -6.67 13.60
N ALA A 135 -2.88 -7.79 12.87
CA ALA A 135 -4.14 -8.49 12.58
C ALA A 135 -4.81 -9.03 13.86
N LEU A 136 -4.02 -9.54 14.81
CA LEU A 136 -4.52 -9.96 16.12
C LEU A 136 -5.14 -8.78 16.88
N LEU A 137 -4.43 -7.65 16.96
CA LEU A 137 -4.93 -6.46 17.66
C LEU A 137 -6.21 -5.92 17.01
N GLN A 138 -6.22 -5.83 15.68
CA GLN A 138 -7.36 -5.34 14.92
C GLN A 138 -8.57 -6.27 15.08
N THR A 139 -8.39 -7.58 14.97
CA THR A 139 -9.47 -8.57 15.12
C THR A 139 -10.01 -8.57 16.55
N SER A 140 -9.15 -8.46 17.55
CA SER A 140 -9.55 -8.37 18.95
C SER A 140 -10.36 -7.08 19.22
N ALA A 141 -9.90 -5.94 18.70
CA ALA A 141 -10.63 -4.67 18.80
C ALA A 141 -12.00 -4.72 18.10
N GLN A 142 -12.08 -5.37 16.94
CA GLN A 142 -13.33 -5.57 16.20
C GLN A 142 -14.31 -6.48 16.98
N GLN A 143 -13.82 -7.55 17.60
CA GLN A 143 -14.66 -8.41 18.43
C GLN A 143 -15.21 -7.68 19.65
N LYS A 144 -14.43 -6.78 20.27
CA LYS A 144 -14.92 -5.94 21.37
C LYS A 144 -16.07 -5.01 20.97
N LEU A 145 -16.12 -4.59 19.70
CA LEU A 145 -17.26 -3.81 19.18
C LEU A 145 -18.52 -4.67 19.06
N GLY A 146 -18.41 -5.99 18.96
CA GLY A 146 -19.53 -6.94 19.04
C GLY A 146 -20.56 -6.86 17.90
N SER A 147 -20.37 -5.98 16.91
CA SER A 147 -21.29 -5.78 15.80
C SER A 147 -20.54 -5.53 14.49
N PRO A 148 -20.81 -6.32 13.43
CA PRO A 148 -20.27 -6.07 12.10
C PRO A 148 -20.59 -4.66 11.57
N GLN A 149 -21.73 -4.10 11.97
CA GLN A 149 -22.14 -2.75 11.59
C GLN A 149 -21.25 -1.71 12.28
N LEU A 150 -21.00 -1.86 13.59
CA LEU A 150 -20.10 -0.97 14.33
C LEU A 150 -18.66 -1.08 13.83
N VAL A 151 -18.21 -2.29 13.46
CA VAL A 151 -16.91 -2.48 12.81
C VAL A 151 -16.84 -1.72 11.49
N LYS A 152 -17.84 -1.86 10.61
CA LYS A 152 -17.89 -1.14 9.31
C LYS A 152 -17.86 0.37 9.51
N LEU A 153 -18.60 0.89 10.48
CA LEU A 153 -18.64 2.32 10.79
C LEU A 153 -17.31 2.82 11.38
N ALA A 154 -16.72 2.07 12.32
CA ALA A 154 -15.43 2.40 12.95
C ALA A 154 -14.27 2.37 11.94
N SER A 155 -14.35 1.53 10.90
CA SER A 155 -13.39 1.51 9.79
C SER A 155 -13.66 2.57 8.71
N GLY A 156 -14.60 3.50 8.93
CA GLY A 156 -14.93 4.56 7.97
C GLY A 156 -15.80 4.12 6.78
N GLY A 157 -16.40 2.93 6.83
CA GLY A 157 -17.22 2.37 5.75
C GLY A 157 -18.65 2.91 5.67
N ALA A 158 -18.91 4.10 6.22
CA ALA A 158 -20.20 4.75 6.10
C ALA A 158 -20.33 5.40 4.71
N ASP A 159 -21.25 4.89 3.89
CA ASP A 159 -21.54 5.48 2.59
C ASP A 159 -22.14 6.88 2.80
N SER A 160 -21.40 7.89 2.37
CA SER A 160 -21.81 9.29 2.49
C SER A 160 -22.15 9.83 1.12
N VAL A 161 -23.42 10.20 0.91
CA VAL A 161 -23.84 10.90 -0.31
C VAL A 161 -23.72 12.40 -0.07
N THR A 162 -22.65 13.00 -0.60
CA THR A 162 -22.45 14.46 -0.53
C THR A 162 -23.23 15.15 -1.65
N VAL A 163 -24.19 16.01 -1.28
CA VAL A 163 -24.91 16.88 -2.21
C VAL A 163 -24.46 18.32 -1.99
N THR A 164 -23.78 18.90 -2.97
CA THR A 164 -23.30 20.28 -2.92
C THR A 164 -24.27 21.22 -3.64
N TYR A 165 -24.41 22.44 -3.13
CA TYR A 165 -25.24 23.49 -3.73
C TYR A 165 -24.41 24.73 -4.05
N ARG A 166 -24.75 25.44 -5.12
CA ARG A 166 -24.21 26.75 -5.46
C ARG A 166 -25.37 27.62 -5.94
N ASN A 167 -25.55 28.78 -5.32
CA ASN A 167 -26.65 29.72 -5.63
C ASN A 167 -28.04 29.04 -5.57
N GLY A 168 -28.26 28.19 -4.56
CA GLY A 168 -29.53 27.48 -4.37
C GLY A 168 -29.77 26.29 -5.31
N GLN A 169 -28.87 26.01 -6.25
CA GLN A 169 -28.98 24.88 -7.18
C GLN A 169 -28.00 23.78 -6.84
N LYS A 170 -28.44 22.52 -6.95
CA LYS A 170 -27.57 21.35 -6.77
C LYS A 170 -26.47 21.37 -7.83
N THR A 171 -25.22 21.31 -7.40
CA THR A 171 -24.08 21.20 -8.30
C THR A 171 -23.74 19.73 -8.54
N ALA A 172 -23.23 19.44 -9.73
CA ALA A 172 -22.74 18.10 -10.07
C ALA A 172 -21.45 17.73 -9.31
N GLY A 173 -20.88 18.64 -8.51
CA GLY A 173 -19.63 18.43 -7.78
C GLY A 173 -18.50 17.97 -8.71
N PHE A 174 -17.74 16.97 -8.26
CA PHE A 174 -16.66 16.36 -9.04
C PHE A 174 -17.14 15.70 -10.34
N ASN A 175 -18.37 15.14 -10.36
CA ASN A 175 -18.92 14.51 -11.56
C ASN A 175 -19.10 15.51 -12.71
N GLY A 176 -19.30 16.79 -12.41
CA GLY A 176 -19.37 17.86 -13.41
C GLY A 176 -18.06 18.12 -14.15
N VAL A 177 -16.92 17.67 -13.62
CA VAL A 177 -15.58 17.88 -14.20
C VAL A 177 -15.12 16.69 -15.04
N ILE A 178 -15.75 15.52 -14.88
CA ILE A 178 -15.38 14.27 -15.58
C ILE A 178 -15.50 14.43 -17.10
N ALA A 179 -16.64 14.94 -17.59
CA ALA A 179 -16.84 15.10 -19.03
C ALA A 179 -15.84 16.09 -19.67
N PRO A 180 -15.58 17.29 -19.10
CA PRO A 180 -14.49 18.16 -19.54
C PRO A 180 -13.11 17.50 -19.54
N MET A 181 -12.78 16.71 -18.52
CA MET A 181 -11.50 16.02 -18.43
C MET A 181 -11.34 14.93 -19.50
N LEU A 182 -12.38 14.15 -19.76
CA LEU A 182 -12.40 13.16 -20.84
C LEU A 182 -12.20 13.82 -22.21
N TYR A 183 -12.84 14.97 -22.43
CA TYR A 183 -12.59 15.76 -23.63
C TYR A 183 -11.12 16.19 -23.75
N LEU A 184 -10.52 16.66 -22.67
CA LEU A 184 -9.11 17.07 -22.64
C LEU A 184 -8.16 15.91 -22.96
N VAL A 185 -8.43 14.71 -22.41
CA VAL A 185 -7.68 13.49 -22.73
C VAL A 185 -7.84 13.10 -24.20
N ALA A 186 -9.07 13.06 -24.72
CA ALA A 186 -9.34 12.76 -26.12
C ALA A 186 -8.67 13.76 -27.07
N PHE A 187 -8.72 15.05 -26.73
CA PHE A 187 -8.05 16.11 -27.47
C PHE A 187 -6.54 15.93 -27.51
N TYR A 188 -5.91 15.58 -26.39
CA TYR A 188 -4.46 15.32 -26.35
C TYR A 188 -4.07 14.07 -27.13
N LEU A 189 -4.88 13.00 -27.07
CA LEU A 189 -4.68 11.80 -27.88
C LEU A 189 -4.73 12.12 -29.38
N LEU A 190 -5.68 12.97 -29.80
CA LEU A 190 -5.75 13.46 -31.18
C LEU A 190 -4.51 14.26 -31.55
N ILE A 191 -4.01 15.16 -30.70
CA ILE A 191 -2.77 15.91 -30.96
C ILE A 191 -1.56 14.98 -31.10
N ILE A 192 -1.43 13.96 -30.26
CA ILE A 192 -0.31 13.01 -30.35
C ILE A 192 -0.41 12.20 -31.65
N LEU A 193 -1.60 11.72 -32.00
CA LEU A 193 -1.83 10.92 -33.19
C LEU A 193 -1.63 11.72 -34.48
N LEU A 194 -2.14 12.96 -34.54
CA LEU A 194 -1.94 13.88 -35.66
C LEU A 194 -0.51 14.42 -35.70
N GLY A 195 0.12 14.67 -34.55
CA GLY A 195 1.53 15.07 -34.47
C GLY A 195 2.46 14.01 -35.03
N ASN A 196 2.17 12.74 -34.79
CA ASN A 196 2.89 11.62 -35.40
C ASN A 196 2.66 11.54 -36.92
N GLN A 197 1.44 11.81 -37.40
CA GLN A 197 1.13 11.86 -38.83
C GLN A 197 1.84 13.03 -39.55
N MET A 198 1.93 14.21 -38.92
CA MET A 198 2.65 15.35 -39.49
C MET A 198 4.17 15.12 -39.58
N LEU A 199 4.75 14.40 -38.61
CA LEU A 199 6.15 13.97 -38.66
C LEU A 199 6.39 12.91 -39.75
N ALA A 200 5.45 12.00 -39.97
CA ALA A 200 5.56 10.97 -41.01
C ALA A 200 5.38 11.51 -42.43
N SER A 201 4.64 12.61 -42.62
CA SER A 201 4.38 13.21 -43.94
C SER A 201 5.47 14.19 -44.43
N THR A 202 6.51 14.44 -43.63
CA THR A 202 7.65 15.30 -43.98
C THR A 202 8.96 14.54 -44.20
N LEU A 203 8.90 13.20 -44.14
CA LEU A 203 9.97 12.26 -44.49
C LEU A 203 9.76 11.66 -45.88
#